data_AF-A0A7V5N1Q1-F1
#
_entry.id   AF-A0A7V5N1Q1-F1
#
_cell.length_a   1.000
_cell.length_b   1.000
_cell.length_c   1.000
_cell.angle_alpha   90.00
_cell.angle_beta   90.00
_cell.angle_gamma   90.00
#
_symmetry.space_group_name_H-M   'P 1'
#
loop_
_entity.id
_entity.type
_entity.pdbx_description
1 polymer ?
#
loop_
_entity_poly.entity_id
_entity_poly.type
_entity_poly.pdbx_seq_one_letter_code
_entity_poly.pdbx_strand_id
1 'polypeptide(L)' 'MEVVKEISKMKEISNLWKRKEYKISFVPTMGFLHEAHLSL' A
#
# COMPACT_ATOMS: atom_id res chain seq x y z
N MET A 1 5.67 -6.59 6.16
CA MET A 1 4.50 -6.73 5.27
C MET A 1 3.28 -6.81 6.16
N GLU A 2 2.28 -5.95 5.96
CA GLU A 2 1.05 -5.92 6.73
C GLU A 2 -0.14 -6.06 5.77
N VAL A 3 -1.15 -6.85 6.13
CA VAL A 3 -2.39 -7.02 5.34
C VAL A 3 -3.50 -6.26 6.04
N VAL A 4 -3.94 -5.15 5.44
CA VAL A 4 -4.96 -4.27 6.00
C VAL A 4 -6.27 -4.48 5.25
N LYS A 5 -7.34 -4.86 5.97
CA LYS A 5 -8.66 -5.16 5.38
C LYS A 5 -9.68 -4.03 5.56
N GLU A 6 -9.39 -3.07 6.44
CA GLU A 6 -10.29 -1.96 6.77
C GLU A 6 -9.81 -0.63 6.18
N ILE A 7 -10.73 0.11 5.58
CA ILE A 7 -10.44 1.42 4.96
C ILE A 7 -9.97 2.44 6.01
N SER A 8 -10.59 2.46 7.19
CA SER A 8 -10.21 3.31 8.33
C SER A 8 -8.74 3.13 8.69
N LYS A 9 -8.29 1.88 8.79
CA LYS A 9 -6.92 1.54 9.17
C LYS A 9 -5.91 1.93 8.10
N MET A 10 -6.24 1.69 6.82
CA MET A 10 -5.36 2.10 5.71
C MET A 10 -5.19 3.63 5.67
N LYS A 11 -6.26 4.40 5.95
CA LYS A 11 -6.20 5.86 6.05
C LYS A 11 -5.30 6.32 7.20
N GLU A 12 -5.40 5.69 8.37
CA GLU A 12 -4.56 6.00 9.53
C GLU A 12 -3.07 5.81 9.20
N ILE A 13 -2.71 4.66 8.63
CA ILE A 13 -1.34 4.31 8.26
C ILE A 13 -0.78 5.28 7.20
N SER A 14 -1.55 5.53 6.13
CA SER A 14 -1.13 6.45 5.07
C SER A 14 -0.87 7.86 5.62
N ASN A 15 -1.73 8.37 6.51
CA ASN A 15 -1.55 9.68 7.12
C ASN A 15 -0.33 9.72 8.05
N LEU A 16 -0.06 8.66 8.80
CA LEU A 16 1.15 8.56 9.62
C LEU A 16 2.42 8.63 8.76
N TRP A 17 2.48 7.88 7.66
CA TRP A 17 3.64 7.88 6.76
C TRP A 17 3.83 9.22 6.05
N LYS A 18 2.74 9.89 5.64
CA LYS A 18 2.80 11.26 5.11
C LYS A 18 3.40 12.24 6.11
N ARG A 19 3.00 12.17 7.39
CA ARG A 19 3.57 13.03 8.46
C ARG A 19 5.04 12.75 8.74
N LYS A 20 5.51 11.55 8.44
CA LYS A 20 6.92 11.17 8.53
C LYS A 20 7.72 11.50 7.26
N GLU A 21 7.09 12.17 6.29
CA GLU A 21 7.68 12.56 5.00
C GLU A 21 8.21 11.37 4.19
N TYR A 22 7.63 10.19 4.38
CA TYR A 22 7.98 9.03 3.56
C TYR A 22 7.41 9.18 2.14
N LYS A 23 8.20 8.76 1.16
CA LYS A 23 7.73 8.59 -0.21
C LYS A 23 6.86 7.33 -0.28
N ILE A 24 5.61 7.50 -0.71
CA ILE A 24 4.62 6.41 -0.77
C ILE A 24 4.33 6.08 -2.25
N SER A 25 4.57 4.83 -2.64
CA SER A 25 4.17 4.29 -3.95
C SER A 25 2.92 3.41 -3.79
N PHE A 26 2.07 3.38 -4.83
CA PHE A 26 0.85 2.58 -4.83
C PHE A 26 0.76 1.75 -6.10
N VAL A 27 0.63 0.44 -5.94
CA VAL A 27 0.46 -0.54 -7.03
C VAL A 27 -0.92 -1.17 -6.89
N PRO A 28 -1.95 -0.64 -7.57
CA PRO A 28 -3.29 -1.23 -7.56
C PRO A 28 -3.28 -2.54 -8.36
N THR A 29 -3.79 -3.62 -7.76
CA THR A 29 -3.96 -4.91 -8.43
C THR A 29 -5.31 -5.51 -8.03
N MET A 30 -5.75 -6.54 -8.76
CA MET A 30 -6.95 -7.32 -8.41
C MET A 30 -6.62 -8.70 -7.82
N GLY A 31 -5.35 -8.94 -7.44
CA GLY A 31 -4.85 -10.25 -7.03
C GLY A 31 -4.30 -11.07 -8.21
N PHE A 32 -4.08 -12.37 -7.98
CA PHE A 32 -3.47 -13.31 -8.94
C PHE A 32 -2.14 -12.79 -9.53
N LEU A 33 -1.19 -12.52 -8.63
CA LEU A 33 0.09 -11.89 -8.96
C LEU A 33 1.01 -12.84 -9.75
N HIS A 34 1.84 -12.24 -10.59
CA HIS A 34 2.85 -12.90 -11.44
C HIS A 34 4.03 -11.95 -11.66
N GLU A 35 5.10 -12.40 -12.33
CA GLU A 35 6.38 -11.67 -12.45
C GLU A 35 6.27 -10.19 -12.85
N ALA A 36 5.39 -9.86 -13.80
CA ALA A 36 5.18 -8.46 -14.19
C ALA A 36 4.72 -7.56 -13.01
N HIS A 37 3.95 -8.08 -12.06
CA HIS A 37 3.52 -7.33 -10.87
C HIS A 37 4.68 -6.99 -9.93
N LEU A 38 5.72 -7.82 -9.90
CA LEU A 38 6.91 -7.59 -9.08
C LEU A 38 7.84 -6.54 -9.68
N SER A 39 7.67 -6.23 -10.97
CA SER A 39 8.47 -5.25 -11.71
C SER A 39 7.89 -3.81 -11.66
N LEU A 40 6.71 -3.62 -11.06
CA LEU A 40 6.03 -2.33 -10.89
C LEU A 40 6.50 -1.62 -9.62
#